data_AF-F7YAJ6-F1
#
_entry.id   AF-F7YAJ6-F1
#
_cell.length_a   1.000
_cell.length_b   1.000
_cell.length_c   1.000
_cell.angle_alpha   90.00
_cell.angle_beta   90.00
_cell.angle_gamma   90.00
#
_symmetry.space_group_name_H-M   'P 1'
#
loop_
_entity.id
_entity.type
_entity.pdbx_description
1 polymer ?
#
loop_
_entity_poly.entity_id
_entity_poly.type
_entity_poly.pdbx_seq_one_letter_code
_entity_poly.pdbx_strand_id
1 'polypeptide(L)' 'MPFANIKMPQAALSRAQKEDLIHRTTAMFVDFFGESVRPYTMVLVEEVADGGYGRADEVFVVPEAYRAKE' A
#
# COMPACT_ATOMS: atom_id res chain seq x y z
N MET A 1 -15.33 -8.99 -7.68
CA MET A 1 -14.27 -9.02 -6.66
C MET A 1 -13.22 -7.95 -6.98
N PRO A 2 -13.36 -6.71 -6.48
CA PRO A 2 -12.33 -5.69 -6.63
C PRO A 2 -11.02 -6.10 -5.96
N PHE A 3 -9.92 -5.83 -6.63
CA PHE A 3 -8.58 -6.16 -6.18
C PHE A 3 -7.64 -4.98 -6.41
N ALA A 4 -6.89 -4.61 -5.38
CA ALA A 4 -5.79 -3.66 -5.47
C ALA A 4 -4.51 -4.31 -4.96
N ASN A 5 -3.43 -4.24 -5.74
CA ASN A 5 -2.10 -4.57 -5.27
C ASN A 5 -1.26 -3.28 -5.24
N ILE A 6 -0.85 -2.91 -4.03
CA ILE A 6 -0.07 -1.71 -3.77
C ILE A 6 1.33 -2.17 -3.39
N LYS A 7 2.27 -1.97 -4.30
CA LYS A 7 3.70 -2.23 -4.06
C LYS A 7 4.35 -0.95 -3.56
N MET A 8 5.08 -1.05 -2.45
CA MET A 8 5.81 0.09 -1.88
C MET A 8 7.13 -0.34 -1.24
N PRO A 9 8.08 0.59 -1.05
CA PRO A 9 9.29 0.30 -0.29
C PRO A 9 8.98 -0.12 1.15
N GLN A 10 9.76 -1.06 1.68
CA GLN A 10 9.66 -1.51 3.06
C GLN A 10 9.85 -0.35 4.04
N ALA A 11 9.09 -0.35 5.13
CA ALA A 11 9.11 0.69 6.15
C ALA A 11 8.70 2.09 5.65
N ALA A 12 8.12 2.22 4.45
CA ALA A 12 7.55 3.49 4.00
C ALA A 12 6.26 3.87 4.76
N LEU A 13 5.51 2.87 5.24
CA LEU A 13 4.28 3.07 6.01
C LEU A 13 4.30 2.31 7.33
N SER A 14 3.75 2.92 8.38
CA SER A 14 3.48 2.25 9.66
C SER A 14 2.30 1.28 9.54
N ARG A 15 2.08 0.46 10.56
CA ARG A 15 0.90 -0.44 10.60
C ARG A 15 -0.41 0.36 10.50
N ALA A 16 -0.51 1.47 11.22
CA ALA A 16 -1.71 2.32 11.22
C ALA A 16 -1.95 2.95 9.84
N GLN A 17 -0.89 3.38 9.15
CA GLN A 17 -1.00 3.92 7.80
C GLN A 17 -1.41 2.85 6.77
N LYS A 18 -0.91 1.62 6.90
CA LYS A 18 -1.36 0.49 6.06
C LYS A 18 -2.83 0.16 6.30
N GLU A 19 -3.29 0.23 7.55
CA GLU A 19 -4.70 0.04 7.88
C GLU A 19 -5.59 1.12 7.25
N ASP A 20 -5.22 2.41 7.37
CA ASP A 20 -5.94 3.51 6.73
C ASP A 20 -5.96 3.38 5.20
N LEU A 21 -4.85 2.96 4.59
CA LEU A 21 -4.77 2.66 3.15
C LEU A 21 -5.78 1.58 2.74
N ILE A 22 -5.84 0.47 3.48
CA ILE A 22 -6.78 -0.63 3.20
C ILE A 22 -8.24 -0.16 3.32
N HIS A 23 -8.57 0.59 4.37
CA HIS A 23 -9.93 1.12 4.58
C HIS A 23 -10.35 2.06 3.45
N ARG A 24 -9.47 2.99 3.07
CA ARG A 24 -9.76 3.97 2.01
C ARG A 24 -9.82 3.34 0.62
N THR A 25 -8.92 2.41 0.30
CA THR A 25 -9.01 1.67 -0.97
C THR A 25 -10.30 0.86 -1.05
N THR A 26 -10.72 0.24 0.06
CA THR A 26 -11.99 -0.49 0.12
C THR A 26 -13.19 0.43 -0.05
N ALA A 27 -13.19 1.59 0.61
CA ALA A 27 -14.24 2.60 0.46
C ALA A 27 -14.32 3.11 -0.98
N MET A 28 -13.19 3.40 -1.62
CA MET A 28 -13.15 3.78 -3.04
C MET A 28 -13.78 2.71 -3.94
N PHE A 29 -13.51 1.43 -3.71
CA PHE A 29 -14.16 0.37 -4.48
C PHE A 29 -15.66 0.27 -4.24
N VAL A 30 -16.10 0.48 -3.00
CA VAL A 30 -17.52 0.58 -2.67
C VAL A 30 -18.18 1.75 -3.39
N ASP A 31 -17.52 2.90 -3.48
CA ASP A 31 -18.07 4.08 -4.16
C ASP A 31 -18.28 3.82 -5.66
N PHE A 32 -17.37 3.10 -6.32
CA PHE A 32 -17.48 2.78 -7.75
C PHE A 32 -18.42 1.61 -8.07
N PHE A 33 -18.47 0.59 -7.21
CA PHE A 33 -19.11 -0.69 -7.53
C PHE A 33 -20.29 -1.06 -6.61
N GLY A 34 -20.58 -0.24 -5.61
CA GLY A 34 -21.64 -0.44 -4.62
C GLY A 34 -21.21 -1.28 -3.41
N GLU A 35 -21.97 -1.18 -2.32
CA GLU A 35 -21.64 -1.79 -1.02
C GLU A 35 -21.54 -3.33 -1.06
N SER A 36 -22.20 -3.96 -2.03
CA SER A 36 -22.16 -5.42 -2.22
C SER A 36 -20.75 -5.95 -2.49
N VAL A 37 -19.79 -5.10 -2.86
CA VAL A 37 -18.40 -5.52 -3.12
C VAL A 37 -17.53 -5.67 -1.89
N ARG A 38 -17.85 -4.99 -0.79
CA ARG A 38 -17.02 -4.96 0.42
C ARG A 38 -16.59 -6.33 0.95
N PRO A 39 -17.47 -7.35 1.11
CA PRO A 39 -17.08 -8.62 1.74
C PRO A 39 -16.07 -9.45 0.94
N TYR A 40 -15.86 -9.12 -0.34
CA TYR A 40 -14.91 -9.82 -1.20
C TYR A 40 -13.84 -8.88 -1.78
N THR A 41 -13.83 -7.59 -1.43
CA THR A 41 -12.75 -6.70 -1.84
C THR A 41 -11.44 -7.15 -1.20
N MET A 42 -10.37 -7.20 -2.00
CA MET A 42 -9.04 -7.56 -1.55
C MET A 42 -8.06 -6.40 -1.80
N VAL A 43 -7.30 -6.04 -0.76
CA VAL A 43 -6.21 -5.06 -0.84
C VAL A 43 -4.94 -5.73 -0.37
N LEU A 44 -3.99 -5.94 -1.29
CA LEU A 44 -2.68 -6.53 -1.02
C LEU A 44 -1.63 -5.42 -0.96
N VAL A 45 -1.08 -5.19 0.23
CA VAL A 45 0.08 -4.32 0.43
C VAL A 45 1.33 -5.18 0.40
N GLU A 46 2.17 -4.97 -0.61
CA GLU A 46 3.44 -5.68 -0.79
C GLU A 46 4.60 -4.72 -0.54
N GLU A 47 5.42 -5.04 0.46
CA GLU A 47 6.63 -4.28 0.78
C GLU A 47 7.83 -4.91 0.10
N VAL A 48 8.56 -4.11 -0.68
CA VAL A 48 9.83 -4.52 -1.28
C VAL A 48 10.96 -3.97 -0.41
N ALA A 49 11.86 -4.85 0.01
CA ALA A 49 13.03 -4.48 0.79
C ALA A 49 13.91 -3.44 0.04
N ASP A 50 14.68 -2.66 0.81
CA ASP A 50 15.66 -1.74 0.26
C ASP A 50 16.61 -2.45 -0.70
N GLY A 51 16.91 -1.80 -1.82
CA GLY A 51 17.66 -2.41 -2.90
C GLY A 51 16.80 -3.10 -3.97
N GLY A 52 15.53 -3.42 -3.65
CA GLY A 52 14.60 -4.05 -4.60
C GLY A 52 13.81 -3.07 -5.48
N TYR A 53 13.91 -1.77 -5.22
CA TYR A 53 13.33 -0.72 -6.06
C TYR A 53 14.42 -0.01 -6.89
N GLY A 54 14.09 0.35 -8.12
CA GLY A 54 14.87 1.29 -8.92
C GLY A 54 14.12 2.61 -9.06
N ARG A 55 14.81 3.75 -8.93
CA ARG A 55 14.24 5.07 -9.20
C ARG A 55 15.28 5.94 -9.90
N ALA A 56 14.95 6.43 -11.08
CA ALA A 56 15.83 7.27 -11.90
C ALA A 56 17.20 6.62 -12.17
N ASP A 57 17.19 5.37 -12.62
CA ASP A 57 18.38 4.54 -12.93
C ASP A 57 19.28 4.20 -11.73
N GLU A 58 18.80 4.48 -10.50
CA GLU A 58 19.54 4.20 -9.27
C GLU A 58 18.78 3.22 -8.38
N VAL A 59 19.56 2.42 -7.63
CA VAL A 59 19.01 1.55 -6.59
C VAL A 59 18.41 2.41 -5.49
N PHE A 60 17.13 2.19 -5.21
CA PHE A 60 16.39 2.95 -4.22
C PHE A 60 16.43 2.27 -2.84
N VAL A 61 16.74 3.08 -1.85
CA VAL A 61 16.77 2.77 -0.43
C VAL A 61 15.98 3.87 0.26
N VAL A 62 15.01 3.52 1.10
CA VAL A 62 14.20 4.51 1.81
C VAL A 62 15.10 5.29 2.76
N PRO A 63 15.26 6.62 2.60
CA PRO A 63 16.08 7.41 3.51
C PRO A 63 15.49 7.37 4.92
N GLU A 64 16.35 7.32 5.93
CA GLU A 64 15.95 7.18 7.34
C GLU A 64 14.89 8.20 7.78
N ALA A 65 15.00 9.44 7.31
CA ALA A 65 14.04 10.51 7.63
C ALA A 65 12.61 10.25 7.13
N TYR A 66 12.43 9.38 6.14
CA TYR A 66 11.14 9.02 5.52
C TYR A 66 10.65 7.62 5.90
N ARG A 67 11.42 6.89 6.71
CA ARG A 67 10.94 5.64 7.27
C ARG A 67 9.86 5.92 8.29
N ALA A 68 8.79 5.13 8.23
CA ALA A 68 7.73 5.16 9.20
C ALA A 68 8.29 4.83 10.58
N LYS A 69 8.03 5.73 11.52
CA LYS A 69 8.22 5.49 12.95
C LYS A 69 6.93 4.83 13.46
N GLU A 70 7.05 3.96 14.47
CA GLU A 70 5.99 3.05 14.96
C GLU A 70 4.55 3.55 14.79
#